data_AF-A0A671QES2-F1
#
_entry.id   AF-A0A671QES2-F1
#
_cell.length_a   1.000
_cell.length_b   1.000
_cell.length_c   1.000
_cell.angle_alpha   90.00
_cell.angle_beta   90.00
_cell.angle_gamma   90.00
#
_symmetry.space_group_name_H-M   'P 1'
#
loop_
_entity.id
_entity.type
_entity.pdbx_description
1 polymer ?
#
loop_
_entity_poly.entity_id
_entity_poly.type
_entity_poly.pdbx_seq_one_letter_code
_entity_poly.pdbx_strand_id
1 'polypeptide(L)'
;MIENEKLTMELTGDSMEVKPIMTRKLRRRPNDPVPIPDKRRKPLNYLLSDEQIMEDLRTLNKLKSPKRPASPSSPEHLPSTPLDTPCQRYEARIEEGKIYYDKRWYHKSQAVYLESKENTKISCVISSVGTNEIWVRKTSDSTKMRIYLGQLQRGAFIIRRRSAA
;
A
#
# COMPACT_ATOMS: atom_id res chain seq x y z
N MET A 1 25.37 -40.88 -25.84
CA MET A 1 26.72 -40.35 -26.11
C MET A 1 26.66 -39.47 -27.34
N ILE A 2 26.42 -38.18 -27.15
CA ILE A 2 26.88 -37.06 -27.99
C ILE A 2 27.02 -35.92 -26.97
N GLU A 3 28.06 -36.06 -26.15
CA GLU A 3 28.64 -34.97 -25.40
C GLU A 3 29.74 -34.39 -26.30
N ASN A 4 29.87 -33.07 -26.29
CA ASN A 4 30.97 -32.28 -26.88
C ASN A 4 30.78 -31.82 -28.33
N GLU A 5 30.02 -30.74 -28.53
CA GLU A 5 30.37 -29.77 -29.56
C GLU A 5 30.18 -28.32 -29.08
N LYS A 6 31.33 -27.63 -28.99
CA LYS A 6 31.55 -26.18 -29.10
C LYS A 6 31.38 -25.30 -27.84
N LEU A 7 32.28 -25.57 -26.87
CA LEU A 7 32.99 -24.50 -26.16
C LEU A 7 33.70 -23.60 -27.19
N THR A 8 33.46 -22.30 -27.08
CA THR A 8 34.32 -21.14 -27.46
C THR A 8 33.41 -19.99 -27.83
N MET A 9 33.05 -19.21 -26.82
CA MET A 9 32.75 -17.79 -26.97
C MET A 9 33.82 -17.04 -26.19
N GLU A 10 34.99 -16.86 -26.80
CA GLU A 10 35.97 -15.89 -26.32
C GLU A 10 35.38 -14.49 -26.51
N LEU A 11 34.86 -13.91 -25.43
CA LEU A 11 34.45 -12.51 -25.31
C LEU A 11 35.64 -11.66 -24.86
N THR A 12 36.77 -11.79 -25.55
CA THR A 12 37.96 -11.00 -25.26
C THR A 12 38.13 -9.97 -26.38
N GLY A 13 38.06 -8.70 -26.01
CA GLY A 13 38.73 -7.65 -26.78
C GLY A 13 37.83 -6.64 -27.49
N ASP A 14 36.80 -6.11 -26.83
CA ASP A 14 36.51 -4.69 -27.06
C ASP A 14 36.97 -3.90 -25.84
N SER A 15 38.01 -3.12 -26.06
CA SER A 15 38.54 -2.16 -25.11
C SER A 15 37.40 -1.23 -24.75
N MET A 16 36.96 -1.23 -23.49
CA MET A 16 36.04 -0.20 -23.01
C MET A 16 36.83 1.10 -22.89
N GLU A 17 37.19 1.71 -24.03
CA GLU A 17 37.56 3.11 -24.09
C GLU A 17 36.30 3.90 -23.74
N VAL A 18 36.08 4.06 -22.44
CA VAL A 18 35.06 4.95 -21.89
C VAL A 18 35.55 6.36 -22.17
N LYS A 19 35.29 6.84 -23.39
CA LYS A 19 35.44 8.25 -23.72
C LYS A 19 34.66 9.02 -22.65
N PRO A 20 35.29 9.99 -21.96
CA PRO A 20 34.59 10.76 -20.95
C PRO A 20 33.31 11.33 -21.56
N ILE A 21 32.17 11.08 -20.90
CA ILE A 21 30.87 11.48 -21.41
C ILE A 21 30.87 12.99 -21.55
N MET A 22 30.82 13.46 -22.79
CA MET A 22 30.70 14.87 -23.11
C MET A 22 29.33 15.35 -22.64
N THR A 23 29.26 15.86 -21.42
CA THR A 23 28.03 16.44 -20.87
C THR A 23 27.91 17.89 -21.31
N ARG A 24 26.77 18.23 -21.93
CA ARG A 24 26.47 19.61 -22.28
C ARG A 24 26.02 20.34 -21.02
N LYS A 25 26.62 21.51 -20.72
CA LYS A 25 26.21 22.35 -19.58
C LYS A 25 24.75 22.79 -19.77
N LEU A 26 23.85 22.29 -18.91
CA LEU A 26 22.47 22.75 -18.87
C LEU A 26 22.42 24.16 -18.26
N ARG A 27 21.74 25.10 -18.92
CA ARG A 27 21.50 26.44 -18.37
C ARG A 27 20.60 26.30 -17.14
N ARG A 28 21.04 26.83 -16.01
CA ARG A 28 20.25 26.83 -14.78
C ARG A 28 19.05 27.75 -14.95
N ARG A 29 17.91 27.37 -14.39
CA ARG A 29 16.75 28.28 -14.33
C ARG A 29 17.06 29.40 -13.33
N PRO A 30 16.57 30.63 -13.53
CA PRO A 30 16.84 31.76 -12.63
C PRO A 30 16.47 31.49 -11.17
N ASN A 31 15.52 30.59 -10.93
CA ASN A 31 15.05 30.21 -9.60
C ASN A 31 15.62 28.88 -9.08
N ASP A 32 16.65 28.32 -9.74
CA ASP A 32 17.26 27.06 -9.34
C ASP A 32 18.34 27.33 -8.25
N PRO A 33 18.14 26.91 -7.00
CA PRO A 33 19.03 27.26 -5.89
C PRO A 33 20.45 26.78 -6.17
N VAL A 34 21.44 27.64 -6.01
CA VAL A 34 22.87 27.31 -6.21
C VAL A 34 23.21 26.07 -5.38
N PRO A 35 23.92 25.07 -5.94
CA PRO A 35 24.39 23.92 -5.16
C PRO A 35 25.16 24.43 -3.95
N ILE A 36 24.57 24.23 -2.77
CA ILE A 36 25.12 24.74 -1.52
C ILE A 36 26.33 23.88 -1.19
N PRO A 37 27.53 24.46 -0.95
CA PRO A 37 28.68 23.70 -0.48
C PRO A 37 28.29 22.93 0.79
N ASP A 38 28.63 21.64 0.85
CA ASP A 38 28.37 20.74 1.97
C ASP A 38 29.07 21.23 3.26
N LYS A 39 28.48 22.24 3.90
CA LYS A 39 28.73 22.57 5.30
C LYS A 39 28.16 21.42 6.11
N ARG A 40 29.02 20.43 6.36
CA ARG A 40 28.92 19.32 7.31
C ARG A 40 27.68 19.47 8.19
N ARG A 41 26.54 18.95 7.71
CA ARG A 41 25.30 18.98 8.48
C ARG A 41 25.61 18.24 9.79
N LYS A 42 25.43 18.91 10.92
CA LYS A 42 25.40 18.22 12.21
C LYS A 42 24.40 17.05 12.05
N PRO A 43 24.73 15.82 12.48
CA PRO A 43 23.74 14.75 12.43
C PRO A 43 22.51 15.25 13.18
N LEU A 44 21.36 15.23 12.52
CA LEU A 44 20.08 15.43 13.19
C LEU A 44 19.97 14.30 14.20
N ASN A 45 20.21 14.60 15.48
CA ASN A 45 19.96 13.67 16.56
C ASN A 45 18.44 13.61 16.73
N TYR A 46 17.82 12.66 16.05
CA TYR A 46 16.40 12.32 16.20
C TYR A 46 16.12 11.57 17.51
N LEU A 47 17.16 11.25 18.28
CA LEU A 47 17.04 10.63 19.59
C LEU A 47 16.62 11.69 20.60
N LEU A 48 15.36 11.59 21.04
CA LEU A 48 14.86 12.35 22.17
C LEU A 48 15.53 11.83 23.45
N SER A 49 15.75 12.73 24.41
CA SER A 49 16.17 12.32 25.75
C SER A 49 15.03 11.59 26.47
N ASP A 50 15.36 10.71 27.41
CA ASP A 50 14.34 9.97 28.20
C ASP A 50 13.37 10.92 28.93
N GLU A 51 13.82 12.11 29.32
CA GLU A 51 12.96 13.12 29.95
C GLU A 51 11.90 13.66 28.99
N GLN A 52 12.29 13.98 27.74
CA GLN A 52 11.34 14.44 26.71
C GLN A 52 10.34 13.34 26.35
N ILE A 53 10.81 12.08 26.31
CA ILE A 53 9.94 10.92 26.08
C ILE A 53 8.93 10.78 27.23
N MET A 54 9.38 10.91 28.49
CA MET A 54 8.50 10.85 29.66
C MET A 54 7.51 12.01 29.75
N GLU A 55 7.91 13.22 29.37
CA GLU A 55 7.06 14.40 29.34
C GLU A 55 5.95 14.27 28.28
N ASP A 56 6.31 13.85 27.07
CA ASP A 56 5.34 13.56 26.00
C ASP A 56 4.39 12.43 26.39
N LEU A 57 4.89 11.39 27.05
CA LEU A 57 4.08 10.28 27.56
C LEU A 57 3.09 10.74 28.63
N ARG A 58 3.51 11.63 29.55
CA ARG A 58 2.63 12.27 30.53
C ARG A 58 1.55 13.09 29.85
N THR A 59 1.91 13.86 28.83
CA THR A 59 0.97 14.69 28.06
C THR A 59 -0.08 13.85 27.32
N LEU A 60 0.35 12.77 26.66
CA LEU A 60 -0.55 11.82 25.98
C LEU A 60 -1.52 11.14 26.94
N ASN A 61 -1.08 10.78 28.15
CA ASN A 61 -1.94 10.13 29.14
C ASN A 61 -2.93 11.11 29.79
N LYS A 62 -2.59 12.40 29.92
CA LYS A 62 -3.50 13.42 30.46
C LYS A 62 -4.75 13.62 29.57
N LEU A 63 -4.61 13.41 28.27
CA LEU A 63 -5.69 13.53 27.28
C LEU A 63 -6.56 12.25 27.17
N LYS A 64 -6.16 11.13 27.78
CA LYS A 64 -6.83 9.81 27.69
C LYS A 64 -7.79 9.49 28.83
N SER A 65 -8.28 10.49 29.58
CA SER A 65 -9.24 10.24 30.67
C SER A 65 -10.69 10.62 30.33
N PRO A 66 -11.48 9.73 29.70
CA PRO A 66 -12.93 9.75 29.87
C PRO A 66 -13.26 9.29 31.29
N LYS A 67 -13.83 10.18 32.12
CA LYS A 67 -14.50 9.77 33.35
C LYS A 67 -15.74 8.94 33.02
N ARG A 68 -15.85 7.72 33.56
CA ARG A 68 -17.06 7.15 34.22
C ARG A 68 -16.82 5.72 34.75
N PRO A 69 -17.67 5.19 35.67
CA PRO A 69 -17.21 4.51 36.88
C PRO A 69 -17.52 3.00 36.95
N ALA A 70 -17.00 2.38 38.03
CA ALA A 70 -17.31 1.06 38.60
C ALA A 70 -16.72 -0.15 37.84
N SER A 71 -16.17 -1.22 38.43
CA SER A 71 -15.81 -1.65 39.81
C SER A 71 -14.98 -2.96 39.63
N PRO A 72 -14.35 -3.55 40.67
CA PRO A 72 -13.05 -4.23 40.55
C PRO A 72 -13.12 -5.77 40.48
N SER A 73 -12.18 -6.41 39.75
CA SER A 73 -11.61 -7.72 40.11
C SER A 73 -10.53 -8.23 39.12
N SER A 74 -9.30 -8.33 39.64
CA SER A 74 -8.23 -9.31 39.36
C SER A 74 -7.32 -9.21 38.10
N PRO A 75 -6.01 -9.54 38.24
CA PRO A 75 -4.96 -9.36 37.21
C PRO A 75 -4.66 -10.65 36.41
N GLU A 76 -3.78 -10.54 35.42
CA GLU A 76 -3.15 -11.59 34.58
C GLU A 76 -3.82 -11.94 33.23
N HIS A 77 -3.40 -11.24 32.18
CA HIS A 77 -2.56 -11.78 31.09
C HIS A 77 -2.38 -10.70 30.00
N LEU A 78 -1.13 -10.39 29.61
CA LEU A 78 -0.84 -9.80 28.30
C LEU A 78 -0.68 -10.96 27.30
N PRO A 79 -1.10 -10.79 26.02
CA PRO A 79 -0.27 -10.04 25.08
C PRO A 79 -1.03 -8.95 24.32
N SER A 80 -0.39 -7.79 24.26
CA SER A 80 -0.31 -6.90 23.10
C SER A 80 -1.18 -7.25 21.89
N THR A 81 -2.30 -6.54 21.71
CA THR A 81 -2.85 -6.21 20.38
C THR A 81 -3.55 -4.85 20.41
N PRO A 82 -3.52 -4.10 19.29
CA PRO A 82 -3.51 -2.64 19.30
C PRO A 82 -4.89 -2.04 19.57
N LEU A 83 -4.87 -1.06 20.46
CA LEU A 83 -5.94 -0.11 20.71
C LEU A 83 -6.37 0.58 19.40
N ASP A 84 -7.55 0.21 18.94
CA ASP A 84 -8.51 0.99 18.15
C ASP A 84 -7.96 2.22 17.40
N THR A 85 -7.31 1.98 16.26
CA THR A 85 -7.87 2.61 15.06
C THR A 85 -9.14 1.80 14.76
N PRO A 86 -10.27 2.38 14.29
CA PRO A 86 -11.21 1.56 13.54
C PRO A 86 -10.48 1.16 12.26
N CYS A 87 -9.59 0.18 12.38
CA CYS A 87 -9.06 -0.60 11.30
C CYS A 87 -10.29 -1.36 10.85
N GLN A 88 -11.11 -0.71 10.04
CA GLN A 88 -12.22 -1.30 9.32
C GLN A 88 -11.57 -2.30 8.36
N ARG A 89 -11.12 -3.44 8.91
CA ARG A 89 -10.66 -4.57 8.12
C ARG A 89 -11.91 -5.06 7.43
N TYR A 90 -12.01 -4.75 6.15
CA TYR A 90 -13.11 -5.26 5.35
C TYR A 90 -12.94 -6.77 5.26
N GLU A 91 -13.99 -7.49 5.64
CA GLU A 91 -14.03 -8.94 5.56
C GLU A 91 -14.14 -9.33 4.08
N ALA A 92 -13.00 -9.56 3.43
CA ALA A 92 -12.91 -9.95 2.03
C ALA A 92 -12.18 -11.29 1.90
N ARG A 93 -12.81 -12.27 1.26
CA ARG A 93 -12.24 -13.60 0.93
C ARG A 93 -12.72 -14.06 -0.45
N ILE A 94 -11.92 -14.88 -1.11
CA ILE A 94 -12.27 -15.48 -2.41
C ILE A 94 -12.29 -16.99 -2.26
N GLU A 95 -13.41 -17.61 -2.64
CA GLU A 95 -13.60 -19.07 -2.62
C GLU A 95 -14.42 -19.50 -3.82
N GLU A 96 -14.06 -20.62 -4.44
CA GLU A 96 -14.80 -21.23 -5.55
C GLU A 96 -15.15 -20.26 -6.70
N GLY A 97 -14.28 -19.27 -6.97
CA GLY A 97 -14.52 -18.26 -8.00
C GLY A 97 -15.60 -17.22 -7.63
N LYS A 98 -15.92 -17.08 -6.34
CA LYS A 98 -16.80 -16.04 -5.79
C LYS A 98 -16.02 -15.21 -4.78
N ILE A 99 -16.37 -13.94 -4.67
CA ILE A 99 -15.80 -13.05 -3.64
C ILE A 99 -16.84 -12.78 -2.57
N TYR A 100 -16.48 -13.04 -1.32
CA TYR A 100 -17.25 -12.62 -0.17
C TYR A 100 -16.75 -11.25 0.29
N TYR A 101 -17.66 -10.29 0.41
CA TYR A 101 -17.38 -8.94 0.85
C TYR A 101 -18.64 -8.35 1.49
N ASP A 102 -18.52 -7.64 2.62
CA ASP A 102 -19.67 -7.02 3.32
C ASP A 102 -20.82 -8.00 3.58
N LYS A 103 -20.47 -9.18 4.12
CA LYS A 103 -21.40 -10.29 4.44
C LYS A 103 -22.18 -10.85 3.26
N ARG A 104 -21.69 -10.65 2.03
CA ARG A 104 -22.37 -11.06 0.80
C ARG A 104 -21.40 -11.70 -0.18
N TRP A 105 -21.89 -12.71 -0.88
CA TRP A 105 -21.16 -13.33 -1.98
C TRP A 105 -21.46 -12.63 -3.30
N TYR A 106 -20.41 -12.39 -4.08
CA TYR A 106 -20.48 -11.87 -5.43
C TYR A 106 -19.83 -12.83 -6.43
N HIS A 107 -20.37 -12.88 -7.64
CA HIS A 107 -19.94 -13.79 -8.69
C HIS A 107 -19.56 -13.07 -9.98
N LYS A 108 -18.93 -13.81 -10.91
CA LYS A 108 -18.67 -13.33 -12.27
C LYS A 108 -19.97 -12.85 -12.94
N SER A 109 -19.85 -11.81 -13.76
CA SER A 109 -20.91 -11.11 -14.47
C SER A 109 -21.89 -10.33 -13.59
N GLN A 110 -21.65 -10.23 -12.28
CA GLN A 110 -22.47 -9.41 -11.39
C GLN A 110 -22.10 -7.93 -11.48
N ALA A 111 -23.10 -7.07 -11.60
CA ALA A 111 -22.94 -5.62 -11.58
C ALA A 111 -22.79 -5.10 -10.14
N VAL A 112 -21.80 -4.25 -9.91
CA VAL A 112 -21.45 -3.66 -8.61
C VAL A 112 -21.02 -2.20 -8.79
N TYR A 113 -21.06 -1.42 -7.71
CA TYR A 113 -20.34 -0.16 -7.64
C TYR A 113 -19.00 -0.38 -6.94
N LEU A 114 -17.96 0.16 -7.52
CA LEU A 114 -16.63 0.22 -6.92
C LEU A 114 -16.38 1.64 -6.43
N GLU A 115 -16.03 1.78 -5.16
CA GLU A 115 -15.67 3.06 -4.54
C GLU A 115 -14.18 3.04 -4.21
N SER A 116 -13.43 4.03 -4.71
CA SER A 116 -12.01 4.20 -4.35
C SER A 116 -11.88 5.07 -3.09
N LYS A 117 -10.65 5.18 -2.56
CA LYS A 117 -10.34 6.08 -1.43
C LYS A 117 -10.75 7.55 -1.64
N GLU A 118 -10.89 7.99 -2.89
CA GLU A 118 -11.35 9.34 -3.24
C GLU A 118 -12.89 9.47 -3.26
N ASN A 119 -13.61 8.44 -2.81
CA ASN A 119 -15.07 8.33 -2.82
C ASN A 119 -15.70 8.39 -4.22
N THR A 120 -14.90 8.18 -5.27
CA THR A 120 -15.38 8.09 -6.64
C THR A 120 -16.10 6.77 -6.85
N LYS A 121 -17.40 6.82 -7.13
CA LYS A 121 -18.24 5.65 -7.41
C LYS A 121 -18.20 5.31 -8.89
N ILE A 122 -17.75 4.11 -9.22
CA ILE A 122 -17.61 3.61 -10.59
C ILE A 122 -18.54 2.42 -10.79
N SER A 123 -19.40 2.47 -11.81
CA SER A 123 -20.25 1.34 -12.19
C SER A 123 -19.41 0.27 -12.89
N CYS A 124 -19.35 -0.93 -12.31
CA CYS A 124 -18.53 -2.02 -12.81
C CYS A 124 -19.30 -3.34 -12.90
N VAL A 125 -18.78 -4.27 -13.69
CA VAL A 125 -19.22 -5.67 -13.75
C VAL A 125 -18.02 -6.56 -13.42
N ILE A 126 -18.18 -7.50 -12.49
CA ILE A 126 -17.13 -8.48 -12.17
C ILE A 126 -16.92 -9.36 -13.40
N SER A 127 -15.77 -9.29 -14.05
CA SER A 127 -15.48 -10.01 -15.28
C SER A 127 -14.81 -11.37 -15.05
N SER A 128 -14.02 -11.50 -14.00
CA SER A 128 -13.39 -12.75 -13.56
C SER A 128 -13.03 -12.67 -12.08
N VAL A 129 -13.00 -13.83 -11.42
CA VAL A 129 -12.56 -13.99 -10.03
C VAL A 129 -11.45 -15.04 -10.06
N GLY A 130 -10.21 -14.60 -9.78
CA GLY A 130 -9.05 -15.47 -9.65
C GLY A 130 -8.80 -15.83 -8.18
N THR A 131 -7.66 -16.43 -7.86
CA THR A 131 -7.37 -16.91 -6.50
C THR A 131 -7.18 -15.80 -5.46
N ASN A 132 -6.50 -14.70 -5.85
CA ASN A 132 -6.16 -13.61 -4.94
C ASN A 132 -6.49 -12.23 -5.52
N GLU A 133 -7.30 -12.21 -6.59
CA GLU A 133 -7.61 -11.02 -7.36
C GLU A 133 -8.94 -11.17 -8.09
N ILE A 134 -9.60 -10.04 -8.34
CA ILE A 134 -10.76 -9.95 -9.20
C ILE A 134 -10.46 -8.99 -10.35
N TRP A 135 -11.05 -9.28 -11.50
CA TRP A 135 -11.05 -8.38 -12.65
C TRP A 135 -12.43 -7.78 -12.77
N VAL A 136 -12.54 -6.46 -12.74
CA VAL A 136 -13.81 -5.76 -12.98
C VAL A 136 -13.71 -4.95 -14.26
N ARG A 137 -14.83 -4.85 -14.98
CA ARG A 137 -14.96 -4.06 -16.21
C ARG A 137 -15.83 -2.86 -15.91
N LYS A 138 -15.33 -1.66 -16.16
CA LYS A 138 -16.12 -0.43 -16.05
C LYS A 138 -17.24 -0.43 -17.08
N THR A 139 -18.40 0.08 -16.71
CA THR A 139 -19.58 0.15 -17.60
C THR A 139 -19.48 1.33 -18.57
N SER A 140 -18.74 2.38 -18.20
CA SER A 140 -18.62 3.63 -18.95
C SER A 140 -17.77 3.50 -20.22
N ASP A 141 -16.61 2.85 -20.11
CA ASP A 141 -15.57 2.81 -21.14
C ASP A 141 -15.12 1.37 -21.44
N SER A 142 -15.78 0.36 -20.85
CA SER A 142 -15.42 -1.06 -20.95
C SER A 142 -13.98 -1.41 -20.52
N THR A 143 -13.27 -0.47 -19.88
CA THR A 143 -11.92 -0.68 -19.40
C THR A 143 -11.92 -1.73 -18.29
N LYS A 144 -11.00 -2.69 -18.37
CA LYS A 144 -10.79 -3.69 -17.32
C LYS A 144 -9.77 -3.19 -16.31
N MET A 145 -10.05 -3.42 -15.03
CA MET A 145 -9.13 -3.15 -13.94
C MET A 145 -9.02 -4.37 -13.04
N ARG A 146 -7.82 -4.62 -12.56
CA ARG A 146 -7.51 -5.69 -11.61
C ARG A 146 -7.52 -5.12 -10.20
N ILE A 147 -8.14 -5.86 -9.28
CA ILE A 147 -8.21 -5.52 -7.86
C ILE A 147 -7.74 -6.74 -7.08
N TYR A 148 -6.68 -6.58 -6.31
CA TYR A 148 -6.17 -7.64 -5.45
C TYR A 148 -7.01 -7.76 -4.18
N LEU A 149 -7.11 -8.97 -3.63
CA LEU A 149 -7.83 -9.24 -2.38
C LEU A 149 -7.34 -8.35 -1.24
N GLY A 150 -6.01 -8.18 -1.12
CA GLY A 150 -5.43 -7.29 -0.10
C GLY A 150 -5.82 -5.82 -0.25
N GLN A 151 -6.18 -5.35 -1.46
CA GLN A 151 -6.68 -3.98 -1.64
C GLN A 151 -8.11 -3.82 -1.11
N LEU A 152 -8.94 -4.85 -1.23
CA LEU A 152 -10.28 -4.88 -0.66
C LEU A 152 -10.22 -4.96 0.87
N GLN A 153 -9.37 -5.83 1.42
CA GLN A 153 -9.18 -5.99 2.87
C GLN A 153 -8.67 -4.70 3.54
N ARG A 154 -7.79 -3.95 2.86
CA ARG A 154 -7.29 -2.64 3.34
C ARG A 154 -8.25 -1.47 3.08
N GLY A 155 -9.37 -1.69 2.38
CA GLY A 155 -10.31 -0.63 2.04
C GLY A 155 -9.80 0.37 0.99
N ALA A 156 -8.78 0.00 0.20
CA ALA A 156 -8.36 0.83 -0.94
C ALA A 156 -9.46 0.89 -2.01
N PHE A 157 -10.24 -0.20 -2.10
CA PHE A 157 -11.47 -0.28 -2.87
C PHE A 157 -12.58 -0.89 -2.01
N ILE A 158 -13.80 -0.39 -2.21
CA ILE A 158 -15.01 -0.86 -1.53
C ILE A 158 -16.01 -1.34 -2.59
N ILE A 159 -16.58 -2.53 -2.39
CA ILE A 159 -17.62 -3.08 -3.26
C ILE A 159 -18.99 -2.76 -2.65
N ARG A 160 -19.87 -2.13 -3.43
CA ARG A 160 -21.27 -1.89 -3.08
C ARG A 160 -22.20 -2.59 -4.06
N ARG A 161 -23.32 -3.13 -3.55
CA ARG A 161 -24.33 -3.77 -4.39
C ARG A 161 -24.98 -2.75 -5.31
N ARG A 162 -25.09 -3.08 -6.60
CA ARG A 162 -25.99 -2.41 -7.53
C ARG A 162 -27.32 -3.17 -7.48
N SER A 163 -28.38 -2.56 -6.95
CA SER A 163 -29.72 -3.15 -7.07
C SER A 163 -30.06 -3.24 -8.56
N ALA A 164 -30.59 -4.39 -8.99
CA ALA A 164 -31.28 -4.45 -10.26
C ALA A 164 -32.58 -3.67 -10.07
N ALA A 165 -32.77 -2.61 -10.88
CA ALA A 165 -34.06 -1.98 -11.05
C ALA A 165 -34.90 -2.83 -12.01
#